data_AF-A0A7S1C368-F1
#
_entry.id   AF-A0A7S1C368-F1
#
_cell.length_a   1.000
_cell.length_b   1.000
_cell.length_c   1.000
_cell.angle_alpha   90.00
_cell.angle_beta   90.00
_cell.angle_gamma   90.00
#
_symmetry.space_group_name_H-M   'P 1'
#
loop_
_entity.id
_entity.type
_entity.pdbx_description
1 polymer ?
#
loop_
_entity_poly.entity_id
_entity_poly.type
_entity_poly.pdbx_seq_one_letter_code
_entity_poly.pdbx_strand_id
1 'polypeptide(L)'
;GVTAWSSATVPFFITSNPFIARAYARCVRGLLRDLAGRGELVPGEKIYVVELGAGSGKFGFLLAQALQAAMAARRGGAVAGVRASDVVVVLTDFAESNVGAWEAMPGLRALADEGVVDFATLDAGSDAEVRLRRSGVVLRAAGDDGGGGGGGG
;
A
#
# COMPACT_ATOMS: atom_id res chain seq x y z
N GLY A 1 7.70 15.58 12.64
CA GLY A 1 7.11 16.60 11.74
C GLY A 1 7.93 16.72 10.47
N VAL A 2 7.34 17.19 9.37
CA VAL A 2 7.98 17.33 8.04
C VAL A 2 9.32 18.09 8.05
N THR A 3 9.54 18.93 9.06
CA THR A 3 10.78 19.68 9.30
C THR A 3 11.98 18.81 9.69
N ALA A 4 11.77 17.61 10.24
CA ALA A 4 12.85 16.64 10.45
C ALA A 4 13.37 16.05 9.13
N TRP A 5 12.65 16.27 8.02
CA TRP A 5 12.95 15.76 6.69
C TRP A 5 13.54 16.85 5.76
N SER A 6 13.60 18.11 6.22
CA SER A 6 14.15 19.23 5.45
C SER A 6 15.63 19.52 5.75
N SER A 7 16.24 18.91 6.77
CA SER A 7 17.61 19.22 7.21
C SER A 7 18.71 18.42 6.52
N ALA A 8 18.39 17.60 5.51
CA ALA A 8 19.37 16.81 4.74
C ALA A 8 20.33 15.93 5.58
N THR A 9 19.98 15.63 6.84
CA THR A 9 20.85 14.87 7.76
C THR A 9 20.78 13.35 7.51
N VAL A 10 19.77 12.89 6.76
CA VAL A 10 19.62 11.49 6.33
C VAL A 10 19.42 11.48 4.80
N PRO A 11 20.15 10.66 4.01
CA PRO A 11 20.03 10.70 2.54
C PRO A 11 18.65 10.24 2.04
N PHE A 12 17.72 11.16 1.81
CA PHE A 12 16.37 10.87 1.27
C PHE A 12 16.36 10.37 -0.19
N PHE A 13 17.47 10.52 -0.91
CA PHE A 13 17.58 10.18 -2.33
C PHE A 13 17.83 8.68 -2.59
N ILE A 14 18.28 7.94 -1.57
CA ILE A 14 18.60 6.52 -1.70
C ILE A 14 17.34 5.64 -1.63
N THR A 15 16.27 6.06 -0.94
CA THR A 15 15.07 5.21 -0.73
C THR A 15 13.82 5.69 -1.48
N SER A 16 13.76 6.97 -1.86
CA SER A 16 12.56 7.59 -2.46
C SER A 16 12.82 8.14 -3.86
N ASN A 17 13.00 7.24 -4.84
CA ASN A 17 13.21 7.61 -6.24
C ASN A 17 12.43 6.71 -7.22
N PRO A 18 12.20 7.16 -8.48
CA PRO A 18 11.42 6.41 -9.45
C PRO A 18 12.02 5.06 -9.83
N PHE A 19 13.35 4.91 -9.77
CA PHE A 19 14.01 3.64 -10.10
C PHE A 19 13.63 2.56 -9.07
N ILE A 20 13.69 2.89 -7.78
CA ILE A 20 13.31 1.97 -6.70
C ILE A 20 11.82 1.69 -6.72
N ALA A 21 10.96 2.70 -6.88
CA ALA A 21 9.52 2.51 -6.98
C ALA A 21 9.14 1.53 -8.10
N ARG A 22 9.78 1.64 -9.28
CA ARG A 22 9.59 0.69 -10.40
C ARG A 22 10.11 -0.71 -10.08
N ALA A 23 11.21 -0.84 -9.33
CA ALA A 23 11.71 -2.13 -8.90
C ALA A 23 10.70 -2.82 -7.96
N TYR A 24 10.21 -2.11 -6.94
CA TYR A 24 9.18 -2.62 -6.03
C TYR A 24 7.88 -2.96 -6.77
N ALA A 25 7.42 -2.12 -7.69
CA ALA A 25 6.23 -2.42 -8.49
C ALA A 25 6.36 -3.72 -9.30
N ARG A 26 7.57 -4.03 -9.83
CA ARG A 26 7.82 -5.32 -10.50
C ARG A 26 7.77 -6.49 -9.53
N CYS A 27 8.32 -6.34 -8.33
CA CYS A 27 8.27 -7.38 -7.29
C CYS A 27 6.83 -7.66 -6.87
N VAL A 28 6.06 -6.61 -6.55
CA VAL A 28 4.63 -6.73 -6.19
C VAL A 28 3.86 -7.41 -7.32
N ARG A 29 4.01 -6.97 -8.58
CA ARG A 29 3.34 -7.63 -9.71
C ARG A 29 3.74 -9.10 -9.86
N GLY A 30 5.02 -9.44 -9.63
CA GLY A 30 5.49 -10.82 -9.63
C GLY A 30 4.78 -11.66 -8.56
N LEU A 31 4.74 -11.16 -7.32
CA LEU A 31 4.03 -11.81 -6.22
C LEU A 31 2.55 -12.01 -6.55
N LEU A 32 1.86 -11.00 -7.07
CA LEU A 32 0.44 -11.12 -7.44
C LEU A 32 0.22 -12.15 -8.55
N ARG A 33 1.14 -12.27 -9.50
CA ARG A 33 1.06 -13.35 -10.51
C ARG A 33 1.19 -14.73 -9.87
N ASP A 34 2.11 -14.89 -8.92
CA ASP A 34 2.33 -16.17 -8.25
C ASP A 34 1.11 -16.54 -7.40
N LEU A 35 0.53 -15.59 -6.66
CA LEU A 35 -0.72 -15.79 -5.91
C LEU A 35 -1.91 -16.10 -6.83
N ALA A 36 -2.04 -15.40 -7.96
CA ALA A 36 -3.08 -15.70 -8.95
C ALA A 36 -2.92 -17.12 -9.52
N GLY A 37 -1.70 -17.55 -9.81
CA GLY A 37 -1.40 -18.90 -10.31
C GLY A 37 -1.71 -20.01 -9.30
N ARG A 38 -1.73 -19.69 -8.00
CA ARG A 38 -2.13 -20.59 -6.92
C ARG A 38 -3.62 -20.51 -6.57
N GLY A 39 -4.37 -19.59 -7.18
CA GLY A 39 -5.78 -19.36 -6.85
C GLY A 39 -6.00 -18.68 -5.50
N GLU A 40 -4.99 -17.99 -4.97
CA GLU A 40 -5.04 -17.30 -3.67
C GLU A 40 -5.58 -15.86 -3.77
N LEU A 41 -5.86 -15.37 -4.98
CA LEU A 41 -6.47 -14.06 -5.20
C LEU A 41 -7.95 -14.21 -5.52
N VAL A 42 -8.78 -13.44 -4.81
CA VAL A 42 -10.21 -13.33 -5.10
C VAL A 42 -10.42 -12.26 -6.18
N PRO A 43 -10.96 -12.61 -7.36
CA PRO A 43 -11.15 -11.64 -8.43
C PRO A 43 -12.06 -10.48 -8.02
N GLY A 44 -11.58 -9.25 -8.25
CA GLY A 44 -12.32 -8.02 -7.95
C GLY A 44 -12.20 -7.51 -6.52
N GLU A 45 -11.56 -8.24 -5.61
CA GLU A 45 -11.21 -7.71 -4.30
C GLU A 45 -10.01 -6.77 -4.35
N LYS A 46 -9.94 -5.84 -3.39
CA LYS A 46 -8.83 -4.89 -3.27
C LYS A 46 -7.62 -5.55 -2.66
N ILE A 47 -6.45 -5.23 -3.21
CA ILE A 47 -5.14 -5.61 -2.70
C ILE A 47 -4.50 -4.37 -2.11
N TYR A 48 -4.19 -4.40 -0.82
CA TYR A 48 -3.59 -3.26 -0.12
C TYR A 48 -2.08 -3.48 0.03
N VAL A 49 -1.29 -2.57 -0.54
CA VAL A 49 0.17 -2.52 -0.37
C VAL A 49 0.47 -1.45 0.67
N VAL A 50 0.79 -1.88 1.90
CA VAL A 50 1.00 -0.98 3.04
C VAL A 50 2.46 -0.51 3.10
N GLU A 51 2.69 0.80 3.04
CA GLU A 51 3.98 1.43 3.29
C GLU A 51 4.05 1.89 4.75
N LEU A 52 4.94 1.26 5.53
CA LEU A 52 5.17 1.59 6.93
C LEU A 52 6.16 2.76 7.05
N GLY A 53 5.74 3.86 7.67
CA GLY A 53 6.58 5.03 7.90
C GLY A 53 6.91 5.77 6.60
N ALA A 54 5.90 6.19 5.85
CA ALA A 54 6.07 6.77 4.51
C ALA A 54 6.77 8.15 4.49
N GLY A 55 7.05 8.75 5.65
CA GLY A 55 7.86 9.95 5.81
C GLY A 55 7.31 11.15 5.02
N SER A 56 7.99 11.52 3.93
CA SER A 56 7.51 12.61 3.05
C SER A 56 6.32 12.25 2.17
N GLY A 57 5.97 10.96 2.04
CA GLY A 57 4.96 10.45 1.12
C GLY A 57 5.42 10.34 -0.34
N LYS A 58 6.66 10.76 -0.64
CA LYS A 58 7.22 10.74 -2.01
C LYS A 58 7.36 9.32 -2.56
N PHE A 59 7.80 8.36 -1.75
CA PHE A 59 7.94 6.98 -2.21
C PHE A 59 6.56 6.37 -2.51
N GLY A 60 5.60 6.46 -1.60
CA GLY A 60 4.22 6.01 -1.82
C GLY A 60 3.57 6.60 -3.07
N PHE A 61 3.75 7.90 -3.33
CA PHE A 61 3.31 8.53 -4.57
C PHE A 61 3.92 7.88 -5.81
N LEU A 62 5.25 7.71 -5.83
CA LEU A 62 5.97 7.10 -6.96
C LEU A 62 5.63 5.62 -7.13
N LEU A 63 5.44 4.89 -6.02
CA LEU A 63 5.09 3.48 -6.01
C LEU A 63 3.68 3.27 -6.57
N ALA A 64 2.70 4.07 -6.16
CA ALA A 64 1.35 4.01 -6.69
C ALA A 64 1.34 4.19 -8.21
N GLN A 65 2.01 5.23 -8.73
CA GLN A 65 2.15 5.44 -10.18
C GLN A 65 2.85 4.26 -10.87
N ALA A 66 3.92 3.75 -10.26
CA ALA A 66 4.68 2.63 -10.82
C ALA A 66 3.85 1.33 -10.85
N LEU A 67 3.02 1.08 -9.83
CA LEU A 67 2.10 -0.06 -9.78
C LEU A 67 1.02 0.05 -10.84
N GLN A 68 0.37 1.22 -10.96
CA GLN A 68 -0.64 1.44 -12.02
C GLN A 68 -0.05 1.16 -13.41
N ALA A 69 1.15 1.70 -13.69
CA ALA A 69 1.85 1.44 -14.95
C ALA A 69 2.25 -0.04 -15.12
N ALA A 70 2.75 -0.68 -14.06
CA ALA A 70 3.19 -2.08 -14.10
C ALA A 70 2.04 -3.05 -14.33
N MET A 71 0.86 -2.78 -13.76
CA MET A 71 -0.37 -3.58 -13.91
C MET A 71 -1.06 -3.35 -15.25
N ALA A 72 -0.99 -2.13 -15.80
CA ALA A 72 -1.53 -1.82 -17.13
C ALA A 72 -0.62 -2.29 -18.29
N ALA A 73 0.64 -2.65 -18.00
CA ALA A 73 1.60 -3.04 -19.02
C ALA A 73 1.21 -4.36 -19.69
N ARG A 74 1.06 -4.34 -21.03
CA ARG A 74 0.84 -5.56 -21.84
C ARG A 74 2.05 -6.51 -21.84
N ARG A 75 3.25 -5.96 -21.65
CA ARG A 75 4.50 -6.74 -21.60
C ARG A 75 4.60 -7.45 -20.25
N GLY A 76 4.71 -8.78 -20.28
CA GLY A 76 4.83 -9.63 -19.09
C GLY A 76 3.51 -10.28 -18.63
N GLY A 77 2.44 -10.18 -19.42
CA GLY A 77 1.15 -10.81 -19.16
C GLY A 77 0.32 -10.10 -18.09
N ALA A 78 -1.00 -10.11 -18.26
CA ALA A 78 -1.92 -9.64 -17.22
C ALA A 78 -1.83 -10.56 -15.99
N VAL A 79 -2.00 -9.99 -14.80
CA VAL A 79 -2.25 -10.78 -13.60
C VAL A 79 -3.73 -11.17 -13.65
N ALA A 80 -4.02 -12.45 -13.85
CA ALA A 80 -5.39 -12.93 -14.00
C ALA A 80 -6.24 -12.51 -12.79
N GLY A 81 -7.43 -11.95 -13.04
CA GLY A 81 -8.36 -11.54 -12.00
C GLY A 81 -8.03 -10.22 -11.27
N VAL A 82 -6.91 -9.56 -11.58
CA VAL A 82 -6.48 -8.32 -10.90
C VAL A 82 -6.37 -7.16 -11.87
N ARG A 83 -7.14 -6.08 -11.63
CA ARG A 83 -7.00 -4.82 -12.37
C ARG A 83 -6.01 -3.90 -11.69
N ALA A 84 -5.48 -2.93 -12.43
CA ALA A 84 -4.62 -1.90 -11.86
C ALA A 84 -5.32 -1.12 -10.73
N SER A 85 -6.62 -0.81 -10.90
CA SER A 85 -7.44 -0.14 -9.90
C SER A 85 -7.76 -0.98 -8.67
N ASP A 86 -7.43 -2.28 -8.66
CA ASP A 86 -7.62 -3.14 -7.49
C ASP A 86 -6.43 -3.07 -6.53
N VAL A 87 -5.29 -2.55 -6.96
CA VAL A 87 -4.09 -2.40 -6.13
C VAL A 87 -4.06 -1.00 -5.53
N VAL A 88 -4.20 -0.92 -4.21
CA VAL A 88 -4.25 0.32 -3.42
C VAL A 88 -2.99 0.44 -2.60
N VAL A 89 -2.24 1.53 -2.75
CA VAL A 89 -1.08 1.83 -1.88
C VAL A 89 -1.57 2.56 -0.64
N VAL A 90 -1.31 2.01 0.54
CA VAL A 90 -1.69 2.63 1.81
C VAL A 90 -0.45 3.28 2.42
N LEU A 91 -0.41 4.61 2.48
CA LEU A 91 0.66 5.34 3.16
C LEU A 91 0.34 5.39 4.65
N THR A 92 1.28 4.94 5.48
CA THR A 92 1.11 4.95 6.94
C THR A 92 2.26 5.63 7.66
N ASP A 93 1.95 6.29 8.77
CA ASP A 93 2.91 6.82 9.74
C ASP A 93 2.26 6.82 11.12
N PHE A 94 3.06 6.81 12.19
CA PHE A 94 2.52 7.04 13.54
C PHE A 94 2.17 8.52 13.74
N ALA A 95 2.85 9.43 13.03
CA ALA A 95 2.68 10.86 13.18
C ALA A 95 1.49 11.38 12.37
N GLU A 96 0.40 11.70 13.07
CA GLU A 96 -0.81 12.34 12.52
C GLU A 96 -0.52 13.51 11.58
N SER A 97 0.48 14.33 11.93
CA SER A 97 0.90 15.49 11.12
C SER A 97 1.41 15.12 9.73
N ASN A 98 2.06 13.96 9.58
CA ASN A 98 2.52 13.49 8.28
C ASN A 98 1.33 13.05 7.44
N VAL A 99 0.40 12.28 8.04
CA VAL A 99 -0.81 11.79 7.37
C VAL A 99 -1.67 12.95 6.88
N GLY A 100 -1.97 13.93 7.73
CA GLY A 100 -2.74 15.11 7.33
C GLY A 100 -2.05 15.96 6.26
N ALA A 101 -0.72 16.01 6.24
CA ALA A 101 0.01 16.71 5.19
C ALA A 101 -0.15 16.03 3.82
N TRP A 102 -0.10 14.70 3.76
CA TRP A 102 -0.28 13.93 2.52
C TRP A 102 -1.69 14.08 1.94
N GLU A 103 -2.72 14.08 2.78
CA GLU A 103 -4.11 14.27 2.36
C GLU A 103 -4.33 15.63 1.68
N ALA A 104 -3.54 16.64 2.05
CA ALA A 104 -3.57 17.97 1.44
C ALA A 104 -2.72 18.06 0.15
N MET A 105 -1.83 17.11 -0.13
CA MET A 105 -0.96 17.17 -1.31
C MET A 105 -1.75 16.86 -2.60
N PRO A 106 -1.76 17.76 -3.61
CA PRO A 106 -2.58 17.57 -4.81
C PRO A 106 -2.34 16.25 -5.54
N GLY A 107 -1.07 15.81 -5.65
CA GLY A 107 -0.73 14.57 -6.35
C GLY A 107 -1.22 13.30 -5.63
N LEU A 108 -1.09 13.25 -4.30
CA LEU A 108 -1.58 12.12 -3.50
C LEU A 108 -3.10 12.14 -3.40
N ARG A 109 -3.70 13.33 -3.27
CA ARG A 109 -5.16 13.49 -3.29
C ARG A 109 -5.78 12.99 -4.59
N ALA A 110 -5.21 13.32 -5.75
CA ALA A 110 -5.70 12.83 -7.04
C ALA A 110 -5.70 11.29 -7.10
N LEU A 111 -4.60 10.66 -6.66
CA LEU A 111 -4.51 9.19 -6.61
C LEU A 111 -5.46 8.57 -5.58
N ALA A 112 -5.73 9.26 -4.48
CA ALA A 112 -6.70 8.82 -3.49
C ALA A 112 -8.15 8.94 -3.99
N ASP A 113 -8.46 10.00 -4.73
CA ASP A 113 -9.77 10.19 -5.37
C ASP A 113 -10.02 9.15 -6.49
N GLU A 114 -8.95 8.66 -7.14
CA GLU A 114 -8.99 7.49 -8.05
C GLU A 114 -9.11 6.13 -7.32
N GLY A 115 -8.96 6.12 -5.98
CA GLY A 115 -9.04 4.91 -5.16
C GLY A 115 -7.82 3.99 -5.26
N VAL A 116 -6.67 4.49 -5.74
CA VAL A 116 -5.41 3.72 -5.85
C VAL A 116 -4.40 4.09 -4.77
N VAL A 117 -4.71 5.09 -3.94
CA VAL A 117 -3.99 5.45 -2.72
C VAL A 117 -4.99 5.59 -1.57
N ASP A 118 -4.58 5.19 -0.37
CA ASP A 118 -5.28 5.52 0.88
C ASP A 118 -4.26 5.87 1.97
N PHE A 119 -4.74 6.36 3.10
CA PHE A 119 -3.91 6.82 4.20
C PHE A 119 -4.38 6.22 5.53
N ALA A 120 -3.45 5.96 6.44
CA ALA A 120 -3.79 5.62 7.81
C ALA A 120 -2.72 6.11 8.78
N THR A 121 -3.13 6.41 10.00
CA THR A 121 -2.18 6.45 11.13
C THR A 121 -2.00 5.02 11.59
N LEU A 122 -0.76 4.60 11.83
CA LEU A 122 -0.44 3.25 12.26
C LEU A 122 0.75 3.24 13.23
N ASP A 123 0.52 2.77 14.44
CA ASP A 123 1.56 2.33 15.35
C ASP A 123 1.77 0.82 15.19
N ALA A 124 2.74 0.44 14.38
CA ALA A 124 3.06 -0.96 14.09
C ALA A 124 3.45 -1.79 15.33
N GLY A 125 3.76 -1.15 16.47
CA GLY A 125 4.08 -1.84 17.72
C GLY A 125 2.86 -2.21 18.57
N SER A 126 1.71 -1.56 18.36
CA SER A 126 0.54 -1.68 19.24
C SER A 126 -0.80 -1.89 18.52
N ASP A 127 -0.92 -1.42 17.28
CA ASP A 127 -2.16 -1.51 16.52
C ASP A 127 -2.37 -2.90 15.91
N ALA A 128 -3.56 -3.47 16.12
CA ALA A 128 -3.99 -4.74 15.52
C ALA A 128 -4.77 -4.55 14.20
N GLU A 129 -5.10 -3.30 13.85
CA GLU A 129 -5.96 -2.97 12.72
C GLU A 129 -5.45 -1.71 12.02
N VAL A 130 -5.64 -1.61 10.70
CA VAL A 130 -5.33 -0.40 9.93
C VAL A 130 -6.64 0.22 9.46
N ARG A 131 -6.97 1.42 9.97
CA ARG A 131 -8.18 2.15 9.61
C ARG A 131 -7.88 3.16 8.51
N LEU A 132 -8.37 2.87 7.31
CA LEU A 132 -8.14 3.68 6.13
C LEU A 132 -9.03 4.93 6.15
N ARG A 133 -8.42 6.10 5.97
CA ARG A 133 -9.09 7.39 6.15
C ARG A 133 -10.01 7.76 5.00
N ARG A 134 -9.64 7.44 3.76
CA ARG A 134 -10.40 7.83 2.57
C ARG A 134 -11.53 6.87 2.31
N SER A 135 -11.25 5.57 2.31
CA SER A 135 -12.25 4.54 2.05
C SER A 135 -13.10 4.16 3.27
N GLY A 136 -12.62 4.42 4.49
CA GLY A 136 -13.25 3.95 5.73
C GLY A 136 -13.07 2.45 5.98
N VAL A 137 -12.33 1.74 5.12
CA VAL A 137 -12.06 0.30 5.27
C VAL A 137 -11.17 0.05 6.49
N VAL A 138 -11.44 -1.05 7.19
CA VAL A 138 -10.61 -1.51 8.30
C VAL A 138 -9.92 -2.81 7.88
N LEU A 139 -8.60 -2.77 7.75
CA LEU A 139 -7.79 -3.94 7.48
C LEU A 139 -7.42 -4.62 8.79
N ARG A 140 -7.54 -5.94 8.82
CA ARG A 140 -7.12 -6.80 9.93
C ARG A 140 -6.24 -7.90 9.38
N ALA A 141 -5.33 -8.40 10.20
CA ALA A 141 -4.75 -9.71 9.91
C ALA A 141 -5.90 -10.71 9.79
N ALA A 142 -5.82 -11.64 8.84
CA ALA A 142 -6.64 -12.83 8.91
C ALA A 142 -6.36 -13.45 10.28
N GLY A 143 -7.40 -13.60 11.11
CA GLY A 143 -7.25 -14.29 12.37
C GLY A 143 -6.65 -15.66 12.10
N ASP A 144 -5.86 -16.17 13.04
CA ASP A 144 -5.77 -17.62 13.16
C ASP A 144 -7.19 -18.04 13.56
N ASP A 145 -8.02 -18.34 12.56
CA ASP A 145 -9.37 -18.85 12.76
C ASP A 145 -9.18 -20.20 13.43
N GLY A 146 -9.01 -20.15 14.75
CA GLY A 146 -8.78 -21.30 15.60
C GLY A 146 -9.87 -22.28 15.29
N GLY A 147 -9.51 -23.31 14.52
CA GLY A 147 -10.32 -24.48 14.27
C GLY A 147 -10.51 -25.23 15.57
N GLY A 148 -11.29 -24.67 16.48
CA GLY A 148 -11.88 -25.33 17.63
C GLY A 148 -13.10 -26.13 17.18
N GLY A 149 -12.91 -26.94 16.13
CA GLY A 149 -13.82 -28.02 15.79
C GLY A 149 -13.46 -29.23 16.64
N GLY A 150 -14.28 -29.51 17.66
CA GLY A 150 -14.47 -30.87 18.15
C GLY A 150 -14.20 -31.11 19.63
N GLY A 151 -15.26 -31.53 20.33
CA GLY A 151 -15.13 -32.66 21.25
C GLY A 151 -15.79 -32.52 22.62
N GLY A 152 -17.05 -32.95 22.72
CA GLY A 152 -17.50 -33.82 23.82
C GLY A 152 -18.05 -33.13 25.08
N GLY A 153 -19.29 -33.48 25.40
CA GLY A 153 -20.01 -33.16 26.64
C GLY A 153 -21.50 -33.31 26.45
#